data_AF-A0A2D1SYL2-F1
#
_entry.id   AF-A0A2D1SYL2-F1
#
_cell.length_a   1.000
_cell.length_b   1.000
_cell.length_c   1.000
_cell.angle_alpha   90.00
_cell.angle_beta   90.00
_cell.angle_gamma   90.00
#
_symmetry.space_group_name_H-M   'P 1'
#
loop_
_entity.id
_entity.type
_entity.pdbx_description
1 polymer ?
#
loop_
_entity_poly.entity_id
_entity_poly.type
_entity_poly.pdbx_seq_one_letter_code
_entity_poly.pdbx_strand_id
1 'polypeptide(L)'
;MYIENIRKTIKAMTDEQYVDFLNKLRKNLKYKFSIEIKLSQLKIQVENFVENKIEKISIKYLEAYLFTFDDLAVQGGLKAILHGEMTVARTWRDLLMISTQDQPLPKGIKIDLIDDVLIKDIKSLFMNVLKYCANENKEILQHNIHAVNNFLTIQKDLDE
;
A
#
# COMPACT_ATOMS: atom_id res chain seq x y z
N MET A 1 11.57 22.54 3.63
CA MET A 1 10.65 21.93 4.61
C MET A 1 10.08 20.61 4.08
N TYR A 2 9.22 20.62 3.05
CA TYR A 2 8.58 19.39 2.54
C TYR A 2 9.54 18.32 1.99
N ILE A 3 10.52 18.70 1.16
CA ILE A 3 11.54 17.76 0.67
C ILE A 3 12.37 17.17 1.83
N GLU A 4 12.63 17.99 2.86
CA GLU A 4 13.39 17.54 4.02
C GLU A 4 12.60 16.53 4.86
N ASN A 5 11.27 16.69 4.94
CA ASN A 5 10.41 15.71 5.57
C ASN A 5 10.43 14.38 4.81
N ILE A 6 10.37 14.40 3.48
CA ILE A 6 10.51 13.18 2.65
C ILE A 6 11.84 12.48 2.92
N ARG A 7 12.96 13.22 2.97
CA ARG A 7 14.27 12.65 3.30
C ARG A 7 14.30 12.03 4.69
N LYS A 8 13.75 12.72 5.68
CA LYS A 8 13.62 12.19 7.06
C LYS A 8 12.80 10.90 7.09
N THR A 9 11.69 10.83 6.35
CA THR A 9 10.87 9.62 6.27
C THR A 9 11.65 8.44 5.72
N ILE A 10 12.39 8.62 4.62
CA ILE A 10 13.20 7.54 4.04
C ILE A 10 14.32 7.14 5.02
N LYS A 11 14.98 8.12 5.66
CA LYS A 11 16.07 7.87 6.61
C LYS A 11 15.63 7.14 7.88
N ALA A 12 14.36 7.28 8.26
CA ALA A 12 13.78 6.63 9.45
C ALA A 12 13.30 5.20 9.19
N MET A 13 13.36 4.70 7.95
CA MET A 13 12.95 3.33 7.62
C MET A 13 13.90 2.32 8.22
N THR A 14 13.36 1.18 8.66
CA THR A 14 14.18 0.00 8.97
C THR A 14 14.76 -0.59 7.68
N ASP A 15 15.80 -1.43 7.78
CA ASP A 15 16.41 -2.07 6.61
C ASP A 15 15.38 -2.85 5.77
N GLU A 16 14.44 -3.55 6.43
CA GLU A 16 13.36 -4.28 5.77
C GLU A 16 12.41 -3.34 5.02
N GLN A 17 11.97 -2.26 5.67
CA GLN A 17 11.11 -1.24 5.06
C GLN A 17 11.80 -0.55 3.89
N TYR A 18 13.09 -0.28 4.01
CA TYR A 18 13.88 0.36 2.97
C TYR A 18 14.04 -0.54 1.74
N VAL A 19 14.25 -1.84 1.93
CA VAL A 19 14.28 -2.81 0.84
C VAL A 19 12.93 -2.89 0.13
N ASP A 20 11.82 -2.97 0.86
CA ASP A 20 10.48 -2.97 0.25
C ASP A 20 10.19 -1.65 -0.49
N PHE A 21 10.57 -0.51 0.11
CA PHE A 21 10.50 0.80 -0.51
C PHE A 21 11.23 0.84 -1.85
N LEU A 22 12.49 0.40 -1.92
CA LEU A 22 13.25 0.39 -3.19
C LEU A 22 12.60 -0.48 -4.26
N ASN A 23 12.05 -1.64 -3.88
CA ASN A 23 11.37 -2.54 -4.81
C ASN A 23 10.08 -1.92 -5.36
N LYS A 24 9.25 -1.32 -4.51
CA LYS A 24 8.02 -0.63 -4.91
C LYS A 24 8.30 0.63 -5.71
N LEU A 25 9.28 1.43 -5.29
CA LEU A 25 9.76 2.61 -6.00
C LEU A 25 10.20 2.27 -7.43
N ARG A 26 10.98 1.20 -7.59
CA ARG A 26 11.40 0.75 -8.93
C ARG A 26 10.20 0.39 -9.81
N LYS A 27 9.17 -0.26 -9.24
CA LYS A 27 7.93 -0.57 -9.96
C LYS A 27 7.19 0.71 -10.34
N ASN A 28 7.04 1.67 -9.42
CA ASN A 28 6.37 2.94 -9.71
C ASN A 28 7.10 3.75 -10.79
N LEU A 29 8.44 3.85 -10.70
CA LEU A 29 9.26 4.50 -11.73
C LEU A 29 9.06 3.84 -13.10
N LYS A 30 9.07 2.51 -13.17
CA LYS A 30 8.88 1.78 -14.42
C LYS A 30 7.47 1.95 -15.00
N TYR A 31 6.44 1.70 -14.22
CA TYR A 31 5.08 1.56 -14.74
C TYR A 31 4.28 2.86 -14.76
N LYS A 32 4.55 3.82 -13.85
CA LYS A 32 3.85 5.11 -13.81
C LYS A 32 4.62 6.21 -14.55
N PHE A 33 5.95 6.12 -14.61
CA PHE A 33 6.79 7.20 -15.16
C PHE A 33 7.68 6.78 -16.33
N SER A 34 7.63 5.51 -16.75
CA SER A 34 8.45 4.93 -17.84
C SER A 34 9.96 5.11 -17.64
N ILE A 35 10.42 5.12 -16.39
CA ILE A 35 11.83 5.20 -16.01
C ILE A 35 12.31 3.81 -15.63
N GLU A 36 13.18 3.23 -16.46
CA GLU A 36 13.83 1.96 -16.16
C GLU A 36 15.20 2.19 -15.53
N ILE A 37 15.38 1.69 -14.31
CA ILE A 37 16.60 1.83 -13.54
C ILE A 37 16.95 0.51 -12.85
N LYS A 38 18.25 0.19 -12.77
CA LYS A 38 18.74 -0.97 -12.02
C LYS A 38 18.63 -0.69 -10.52
N LEU A 39 18.33 -1.72 -9.73
CA LEU A 39 18.12 -1.56 -8.28
C LEU A 39 19.35 -0.97 -7.56
N SER A 40 20.57 -1.35 -7.98
CA SER A 40 21.81 -0.80 -7.43
C SER A 40 21.97 0.71 -7.70
N GLN A 41 21.64 1.14 -8.92
CA GLN A 41 21.66 2.56 -9.30
C GLN A 41 20.58 3.35 -8.57
N LEU A 42 19.39 2.77 -8.43
CA LEU A 42 18.29 3.37 -7.68
C LEU A 42 18.67 3.58 -6.23
N LYS A 43 19.27 2.58 -5.58
CA LYS A 43 19.75 2.69 -4.20
C LYS A 43 20.71 3.87 -4.03
N ILE A 44 21.74 3.95 -4.88
CA ILE A 44 22.71 5.07 -4.85
C ILE A 44 22.00 6.42 -5.06
N GLN A 45 21.05 6.49 -5.98
CA GLN A 45 20.31 7.73 -6.27
C GLN A 45 19.42 8.16 -5.09
N VAL A 46 18.77 7.21 -4.41
CA VAL A 46 18.00 7.47 -3.19
C VAL A 46 18.92 7.90 -2.04
N GLU A 47 20.05 7.22 -1.83
CA GLU A 47 21.05 7.58 -0.81
C GLU A 47 21.57 9.01 -1.04
N ASN A 48 21.98 9.33 -2.26
CA ASN A 48 22.42 10.68 -2.61
C ASN A 48 21.32 11.72 -2.36
N PHE A 49 20.06 11.37 -2.64
CA PHE A 49 18.94 12.26 -2.36
C PHE A 49 18.74 12.50 -0.85
N VAL A 50 18.79 11.44 -0.05
CA VAL A 50 18.65 11.49 1.42
C VAL A 50 19.80 12.26 2.07
N GLU A 51 21.02 12.07 1.57
CA GLU A 51 22.23 12.74 2.07
C GLU A 51 22.41 14.16 1.54
N ASN A 52 21.44 14.70 0.80
CA ASN A 52 21.49 16.03 0.19
C ASN A 52 22.70 16.22 -0.76
N LYS A 53 23.17 15.15 -1.41
CA LYS A 53 24.24 15.15 -2.40
C LYS A 53 23.76 15.45 -3.83
N ILE A 54 22.47 15.69 -4.01
CA ILE A 54 21.86 16.03 -5.30
C ILE A 54 21.39 17.48 -5.24
N GLU A 55 21.85 18.31 -6.18
CA GLU A 55 21.43 19.73 -6.29
C GLU A 55 19.95 19.86 -6.66
N LYS A 56 19.45 19.00 -7.55
CA LYS A 56 18.05 19.04 -8.01
C LYS A 56 17.51 17.64 -8.23
N ILE A 57 16.42 17.31 -7.54
CA ILE A 57 15.63 16.12 -7.82
C ILE A 57 14.59 16.41 -8.91
N SER A 58 14.38 15.48 -9.83
CA SER A 58 13.32 15.61 -10.82
C SER A 58 11.94 15.42 -10.17
N ILE A 59 10.93 16.11 -10.71
CA ILE A 59 9.53 16.00 -10.24
C ILE A 59 9.03 14.56 -10.31
N LYS A 60 9.33 13.83 -11.40
CA LYS A 60 8.91 12.42 -11.56
C LYS A 60 9.41 11.51 -10.44
N TYR A 61 10.66 11.71 -9.99
CA TYR A 61 11.21 10.95 -8.87
C TYR A 61 10.56 11.35 -7.54
N LEU A 62 10.27 12.65 -7.36
CA LEU A 62 9.57 13.11 -6.17
C LEU A 62 8.16 12.52 -6.09
N GLU A 63 7.39 12.58 -7.17
CA GLU A 63 6.07 11.96 -7.27
C GLU A 63 6.13 10.44 -7.07
N ALA A 64 7.14 9.77 -7.63
CA ALA A 64 7.34 8.35 -7.42
C ALA A 64 7.58 8.01 -5.94
N TYR A 65 8.34 8.81 -5.19
CA TYR A 65 8.51 8.61 -3.74
C TYR A 65 7.17 8.70 -3.00
N LEU A 66 6.34 9.70 -3.33
CA LEU A 66 5.04 9.88 -2.69
C LEU A 66 4.09 8.72 -2.97
N PHE A 67 3.99 8.29 -4.23
CA PHE A 67 3.21 7.11 -4.59
C PHE A 67 3.72 5.86 -3.87
N THR A 68 5.04 5.70 -3.75
CA THR A 68 5.60 4.57 -3.02
C THR A 68 5.29 4.62 -1.53
N PHE A 69 5.23 5.79 -0.92
CA PHE A 69 4.77 5.90 0.47
C PHE A 69 3.29 5.53 0.61
N ASP A 70 2.45 5.92 -0.34
CA ASP A 70 1.04 5.51 -0.33
C ASP A 70 0.87 3.99 -0.53
N ASP A 71 1.75 3.34 -1.30
CA ASP A 71 1.78 1.88 -1.43
C ASP A 71 2.27 1.16 -0.16
N LEU A 72 2.94 1.88 0.76
CA LEU A 72 3.49 1.34 2.01
C LEU A 72 2.61 1.65 3.22
N ALA A 73 1.86 2.75 3.17
CA ALA A 73 1.11 3.27 4.31
C ALA A 73 -0.10 4.11 3.85
N VAL A 74 -1.16 4.10 4.65
CA VAL A 74 -2.34 4.94 4.38
C VAL A 74 -1.98 6.41 4.43
N GLN A 75 -2.20 7.10 3.30
CA GLN A 75 -1.81 8.49 3.08
C GLN A 75 -0.33 8.72 3.37
N GLY A 76 0.51 7.71 3.08
CA GLY A 76 1.93 7.74 3.35
C GLY A 76 2.61 8.94 2.67
N GLY A 77 2.22 9.27 1.43
CA GLY A 77 2.76 10.42 0.71
C GLY A 77 2.46 11.74 1.43
N LEU A 78 1.20 11.94 1.82
CA LEU A 78 0.76 13.14 2.53
C LEU A 78 1.44 13.27 3.90
N LYS A 79 1.50 12.18 4.68
CA LYS A 79 2.14 12.15 6.00
C LYS A 79 3.65 12.35 5.91
N ALA A 80 4.31 11.76 4.91
CA ALA A 80 5.73 11.98 4.66
C ALA A 80 6.01 13.45 4.32
N ILE A 81 5.17 14.11 3.52
CA ILE A 81 5.32 15.53 3.20
C ILE A 81 5.09 16.41 4.43
N LEU A 82 3.98 16.22 5.14
CA LEU A 82 3.54 17.14 6.19
C LEU A 82 4.29 16.92 7.51
N HIS A 83 4.56 15.67 7.87
CA HIS A 83 5.05 15.28 9.19
C HIS A 83 6.41 14.60 9.17
N GLY A 84 6.87 14.13 8.00
CA GLY A 84 8.13 13.40 7.90
C GLY A 84 8.06 11.99 8.46
N GLU A 85 6.86 11.42 8.56
CA GLU A 85 6.60 10.10 9.15
C GLU A 85 5.85 9.18 8.18
N MET A 86 6.07 7.87 8.35
CA MET A 86 5.30 6.82 7.69
C MET A 86 4.61 5.98 8.76
N THR A 87 3.28 6.07 8.85
CA THR A 87 2.53 5.27 9.83
C THR A 87 2.29 3.87 9.28
N VAL A 88 2.85 2.86 9.93
CA VAL A 88 2.50 1.45 9.67
C VAL A 88 1.01 1.25 9.93
N ALA A 89 0.34 0.44 9.12
CA ALA A 89 -1.05 0.07 9.35
C ALA A 89 -1.20 -0.59 10.73
N ARG A 90 -1.99 0.03 11.62
CA ARG A 90 -2.27 -0.50 12.96
C ARG A 90 -3.73 -0.89 13.13
N THR A 91 -4.59 -0.44 12.22
CA THR A 91 -6.03 -0.70 12.26
C THR A 91 -6.49 -1.49 11.04
N TRP A 92 -7.62 -2.17 11.17
CA TRP A 92 -8.25 -2.87 10.04
C TRP A 92 -8.65 -1.93 8.91
N ARG A 93 -9.05 -0.70 9.27
CA ARG A 93 -9.28 0.36 8.30
C ARG A 93 -8.02 0.63 7.48
N ASP A 94 -6.85 0.64 8.13
CA ASP A 94 -5.60 0.92 7.43
C ASP A 94 -5.23 -0.20 6.46
N LEU A 95 -5.40 -1.46 6.87
CA LEU A 95 -5.17 -2.62 6.00
C LEU A 95 -6.12 -2.61 4.79
N LEU A 96 -7.41 -2.30 4.99
CA LEU A 96 -8.37 -2.17 3.90
C LEU A 96 -7.94 -1.07 2.93
N MET A 97 -7.64 0.13 3.42
CA MET A 97 -7.20 1.24 2.57
C MET A 97 -5.91 0.95 1.78
N ILE A 98 -4.97 0.17 2.32
CA ILE A 98 -3.73 -0.22 1.60
C ILE A 98 -4.01 -1.33 0.57
N SER A 99 -4.93 -2.25 0.87
CA SER A 99 -5.24 -3.39 0.01
C SER A 99 -6.22 -3.08 -1.11
N THR A 100 -7.09 -2.07 -0.93
CA THR A 100 -8.01 -1.61 -1.96
C THR A 100 -7.34 -0.49 -2.76
N GLN A 101 -7.03 -0.75 -4.03
CA GLN A 101 -6.90 0.34 -5.00
C GLN A 101 -8.28 1.02 -5.14
N ASP A 102 -8.37 2.25 -5.64
CA ASP A 102 -9.62 3.00 -5.92
C ASP A 102 -10.50 2.27 -6.97
N GLN A 103 -10.91 1.04 -6.67
CA GLN A 103 -11.75 0.22 -7.51
C GLN A 103 -13.20 0.70 -7.31
N PRO A 104 -13.93 0.94 -8.39
CA PRO A 104 -15.34 1.28 -8.29
C PRO A 104 -16.12 0.11 -7.69
N LEU A 105 -17.22 0.43 -7.01
CA LEU A 105 -18.14 -0.58 -6.50
C LEU A 105 -18.63 -1.49 -7.65
N PRO A 106 -18.78 -2.80 -7.41
CA PRO A 106 -19.39 -3.71 -8.37
C PRO A 106 -20.77 -3.21 -8.84
N LYS A 107 -21.08 -3.38 -10.13
CA LYS A 107 -22.30 -2.86 -10.77
C LYS A 107 -23.62 -3.29 -10.10
N GLY A 108 -23.63 -4.39 -9.35
CA GLY A 108 -24.79 -4.88 -8.61
C GLY A 108 -25.02 -4.22 -7.24
N ILE A 109 -24.06 -3.43 -6.75
CA ILE A 109 -24.16 -2.76 -5.45
C ILE A 109 -24.63 -1.32 -5.67
N LYS A 110 -25.88 -1.04 -5.26
CA LYS A 110 -26.47 0.30 -5.29
C LYS A 110 -26.36 0.94 -3.90
N ILE A 111 -25.71 2.10 -3.80
CA ILE A 111 -25.39 2.76 -2.52
C ILE A 111 -26.67 3.12 -1.74
N ASP A 112 -27.73 3.51 -2.45
CA ASP A 112 -29.05 3.81 -1.90
C ASP A 112 -29.73 2.62 -1.20
N LEU A 113 -29.27 1.39 -1.49
CA LEU A 113 -29.75 0.18 -0.83
C LEU A 113 -28.90 -0.23 0.38
N ILE A 114 -27.79 0.48 0.66
CA ILE A 114 -26.90 0.18 1.78
C ILE A 114 -27.38 0.92 3.02
N ASP A 115 -28.14 0.23 3.85
CA ASP A 115 -28.58 0.73 5.16
C ASP A 115 -27.61 0.36 6.30
N ASP A 116 -27.88 0.83 7.51
CA ASP A 116 -27.04 0.57 8.69
C ASP A 116 -26.90 -0.93 9.01
N VAL A 117 -27.91 -1.74 8.67
CA VAL A 117 -27.89 -3.18 8.89
C VAL A 117 -26.92 -3.84 7.91
N LEU A 118 -27.02 -3.53 6.62
CA LEU A 118 -26.09 -4.01 5.61
C LEU A 118 -24.66 -3.51 5.86
N ILE A 119 -24.49 -2.28 6.34
CA ILE A 119 -23.16 -1.77 6.75
C ILE A 119 -22.59 -2.63 7.88
N LYS A 120 -23.40 -2.98 8.88
CA LYS A 120 -22.98 -3.84 9.99
C LYS A 120 -22.60 -5.24 9.49
N ASP A 121 -23.33 -5.80 8.55
CA ASP A 121 -23.06 -7.12 8.00
C ASP A 121 -21.81 -7.12 7.12
N ILE A 122 -21.63 -6.11 6.26
CA ILE A 122 -20.40 -5.91 5.47
C ILE A 122 -19.19 -5.79 6.39
N LYS A 123 -19.29 -4.97 7.46
CA LYS A 123 -18.23 -4.87 8.47
C LYS A 123 -17.94 -6.24 9.10
N SER A 124 -18.98 -6.98 9.51
CA SER A 124 -18.82 -8.29 10.13
C SER A 124 -18.19 -9.30 9.17
N LEU A 125 -18.52 -9.26 7.88
CA LEU A 125 -17.93 -10.11 6.85
C LEU A 125 -16.41 -9.87 6.74
N PHE A 126 -15.99 -8.61 6.54
CA PHE A 126 -14.57 -8.26 6.51
C PHE A 126 -13.87 -8.71 7.78
N MET A 127 -14.52 -8.51 8.93
CA MET A 127 -13.98 -8.90 10.20
C MET A 127 -13.77 -10.39 10.37
N ASN A 128 -14.75 -11.19 9.94
CA ASN A 128 -14.69 -12.63 10.08
C ASN A 128 -13.65 -13.23 9.14
N VAL A 129 -13.56 -12.72 7.90
CA VAL A 129 -12.51 -13.12 6.94
C VAL A 129 -11.12 -12.87 7.53
N LEU A 130 -10.87 -11.66 8.03
CA LEU A 130 -9.56 -11.32 8.60
C LEU A 130 -9.25 -12.11 9.87
N LYS A 131 -10.23 -12.29 10.77
CA LYS A 131 -10.05 -13.09 11.99
C LYS A 131 -9.74 -14.55 11.68
N TYR A 132 -10.38 -15.12 10.67
CA TYR A 132 -10.09 -16.49 10.24
C TYR A 132 -8.67 -16.61 9.70
N CYS A 133 -8.22 -15.63 8.91
CA CYS A 133 -6.90 -15.65 8.32
C CYS A 133 -5.77 -15.36 9.33
N ALA A 134 -6.05 -14.60 10.39
CA ALA A 134 -5.06 -14.10 11.32
C ALA A 134 -4.17 -15.21 11.91
N ASN A 135 -2.87 -15.12 11.64
CA ASN A 135 -1.85 -15.99 12.21
C ASN A 135 -0.52 -15.23 12.28
N GLU A 136 0.26 -15.47 13.33
CA GLU A 136 1.60 -14.86 13.49
C GLU A 136 2.61 -15.43 12.49
N ASN A 137 2.43 -16.68 12.06
CA ASN A 137 3.24 -17.28 11.01
C ASN A 137 2.77 -16.80 9.64
N LYS A 138 3.67 -16.15 8.90
CA LYS A 138 3.42 -15.61 7.56
C LYS A 138 2.93 -16.66 6.55
N GLU A 139 3.49 -17.87 6.57
CA GLU A 139 3.13 -18.94 5.63
C GLU A 139 1.71 -19.43 5.89
N ILE A 140 1.33 -19.57 7.16
CA ILE A 140 -0.03 -19.96 7.56
C ILE A 140 -1.02 -18.84 7.23
N LEU A 141 -0.68 -17.58 7.56
CA LEU A 141 -1.50 -16.42 7.20
C LEU A 141 -1.75 -16.38 5.69
N GLN A 142 -0.70 -16.57 4.89
CA GLN A 142 -0.80 -16.59 3.44
C GLN A 142 -1.67 -17.76 2.95
N HIS A 143 -1.49 -18.96 3.50
CA HIS A 143 -2.32 -20.13 3.18
C HIS A 143 -3.80 -19.86 3.48
N ASN A 144 -4.12 -19.32 4.65
CA ASN A 144 -5.50 -19.02 5.03
C ASN A 144 -6.13 -17.96 4.13
N ILE A 145 -5.39 -16.89 3.77
CA ILE A 145 -5.85 -15.88 2.82
C ILE A 145 -6.18 -16.51 1.47
N HIS A 146 -5.30 -17.39 0.96
CA HIS A 146 -5.57 -18.11 -0.29
C HIS A 146 -6.80 -19.02 -0.17
N ALA A 147 -6.96 -19.75 0.92
CA ALA A 147 -8.10 -20.62 1.15
C ALA A 147 -9.43 -19.84 1.17
N VAL A 148 -9.48 -18.72 1.90
CA VAL A 148 -10.68 -17.88 1.95
C VAL A 148 -10.98 -17.23 0.60
N ASN A 149 -9.97 -16.70 -0.09
CA ASN A 149 -10.16 -16.14 -1.42
C ASN A 149 -10.69 -17.20 -2.40
N ASN A 150 -10.16 -18.41 -2.36
CA ASN A 150 -10.66 -19.50 -3.18
C ASN A 150 -12.11 -19.82 -2.81
N PHE A 151 -12.45 -19.93 -1.53
CA PHE A 151 -13.82 -20.17 -1.07
C PHE A 151 -14.81 -19.09 -1.56
N LEU A 152 -14.45 -17.81 -1.45
CA LEU A 152 -15.28 -16.68 -1.88
C LEU A 152 -15.40 -16.57 -3.41
N THR A 153 -14.48 -17.18 -4.16
CA THR A 153 -14.47 -17.18 -5.63
C THR A 153 -15.04 -18.46 -6.24
N ILE A 154 -15.44 -19.44 -5.42
CA ILE A 154 -16.27 -20.55 -5.89
C ILE A 154 -17.52 -19.92 -6.50
N GLN A 155 -17.60 -19.92 -7.83
CA GLN A 155 -18.82 -19.53 -8.53
C GLN A 155 -19.94 -20.37 -7.93
N LYS A 156 -21.05 -19.72 -7.55
CA LYS A 156 -22.28 -20.46 -7.36
C LYS A 156 -22.54 -21.18 -8.68
N ASP A 157 -22.41 -22.50 -8.70
CA ASP A 157 -23.01 -23.40 -9.70
C ASP A 157 -24.54 -23.34 -9.58
N LEU A 158 -25.11 -22.13 -9.61
CA LEU A 158 -26.54 -21.86 -9.54
C LEU A 158 -26.87 -20.86 -10.64
N ASP A 159 -26.74 -21.33 -11.87
CA ASP A 159 -27.46 -20.89 -13.06
C ASP A 159 -27.54 -22.10 -14.02
N GLU A 160 -28.39 -23.08 -13.66
CA GLU A 160 -29.34 -23.71 -14.59
C GLU A 160 -30.75 -23.32 -14.16
#